data_AF-G7YDJ2-F1
#
_entry.id   AF-G7YDJ2-F1
#
_cell.length_a   1.000
_cell.length_b   1.000
_cell.length_c   1.000
_cell.angle_alpha   90.00
_cell.angle_beta   90.00
_cell.angle_gamma   90.00
#
_symmetry.space_group_name_H-M   'P 1'
#
loop_
_entity.id
_entity.type
_entity.pdbx_description
1 polymer ?
#
loop_
_entity_poly.entity_id
_entity_poly.type
_entity_poly.pdbx_seq_one_letter_code
_entity_poly.pdbx_strand_id
1 'polypeptide(L)'
;MTDSVRAIIEEVDKFNDNHQDKQAYDRLKKAIDGGMKETELYWRLARACRGMALLPETKDLQERKNYFEEGMSAAKAGMAINDNDPKCNSWYAICLNYRSKSDGVDQRIKNSYIMRDHWLKALRVEPTDFATLHSMGV
;
A
#
# COMPACT_ATOMS: atom_id res chain seq x y z
N MET A 1 -7.11 18.54 20.14
CA MET A 1 -5.78 17.91 20.22
C MET A 1 -5.56 17.21 18.91
N THR A 2 -4.57 17.63 18.13
CA THR A 2 -4.16 16.92 16.93
C THR A 2 -3.35 15.72 17.40
N ASP A 3 -3.80 14.50 17.09
CA ASP A 3 -3.04 13.30 17.44
C ASP A 3 -1.67 13.36 16.77
N SER A 4 -0.61 13.01 17.50
CA SER A 4 0.71 12.88 16.89
C SER A 4 0.72 11.71 15.89
N VAL A 5 1.54 11.80 14.84
CA VAL A 5 1.70 10.73 13.83
C VAL A 5 1.94 9.37 14.47
N ARG A 6 2.77 9.33 15.52
CA ARG A 6 3.07 8.10 16.28
C ARG A 6 1.81 7.47 16.90
N ALA A 7 0.94 8.28 17.51
CA ALA A 7 -0.29 7.78 18.11
C ALA A 7 -1.23 7.17 17.05
N ILE A 8 -1.27 7.77 15.85
CA ILE A 8 -2.05 7.26 14.72
C ILE A 8 -1.50 5.91 14.25
N ILE A 9 -0.17 5.80 14.13
CA ILE A 9 0.47 4.55 13.75
C ILE A 9 0.19 3.45 14.77
N GLU A 10 0.35 3.73 16.06
CA GLU A 10 0.05 2.76 17.13
C GLU A 10 -1.42 2.32 17.14
N GLU A 11 -2.35 3.22 16.81
CA GLU A 11 -3.77 2.90 16.66
C GLU A 11 -4.04 2.02 15.43
N VAL A 12 -3.46 2.38 14.29
CA VAL A 12 -3.58 1.62 13.02
C VAL A 12 -2.98 0.22 13.15
N ASP A 13 -1.85 0.09 13.85
CA ASP A 13 -1.21 -1.22 14.07
C ASP A 13 -2.13 -2.12 14.91
N LYS A 14 -2.81 -1.58 15.94
CA LYS A 14 -3.85 -2.33 16.69
C LYS A 14 -5.03 -2.74 15.81
N PHE A 15 -5.47 -1.88 14.89
CA PHE A 15 -6.52 -2.26 13.94
C PHE A 15 -6.06 -3.41 13.04
N ASN A 16 -4.82 -3.36 12.54
CA ASN A 16 -4.25 -4.41 11.71
C ASN A 16 -4.15 -5.76 12.45
N ASP A 17 -3.71 -5.75 13.70
CA ASP A 17 -3.61 -6.95 14.54
C ASP A 17 -4.97 -7.60 14.80
N ASN A 18 -6.04 -6.79 14.81
CA ASN A 18 -7.42 -7.24 14.97
C ASN A 18 -8.14 -7.50 13.62
N HIS A 19 -7.44 -7.47 12.49
CA HIS A 19 -8.02 -7.60 11.14
C HIS A 19 -9.13 -6.58 10.83
N GLN A 20 -9.00 -5.36 11.37
CA GLN A 20 -9.93 -4.25 11.21
C GLN A 20 -9.49 -3.32 10.08
N ASP A 21 -9.39 -3.85 8.86
CA ASP A 21 -8.85 -3.15 7.68
C ASP A 21 -9.59 -1.83 7.39
N LYS A 22 -10.91 -1.80 7.58
CA LYS A 22 -11.74 -0.61 7.36
C LYS A 22 -11.42 0.50 8.36
N GLN A 23 -11.29 0.18 9.65
CA GLN A 23 -10.93 1.14 10.67
C GLN A 23 -9.53 1.70 10.43
N ALA A 24 -8.57 0.85 10.04
CA ALA A 24 -7.23 1.28 9.66
C ALA A 24 -7.28 2.25 8.47
N TYR A 25 -8.01 1.89 7.41
CA TYR A 25 -8.19 2.72 6.22
C TYR A 25 -8.80 4.08 6.54
N ASP A 26 -9.95 4.12 7.22
CA ASP A 26 -10.66 5.35 7.55
C ASP A 26 -9.79 6.27 8.44
N ARG A 27 -9.05 5.67 9.38
CA ARG A 27 -8.18 6.39 10.28
C ARG A 27 -7.00 7.07 9.56
N LEU A 28 -6.37 6.34 8.63
CA LEU A 28 -5.26 6.83 7.82
C LEU A 28 -5.71 7.93 6.85
N LYS A 29 -6.85 7.72 6.17
CA LYS A 29 -7.46 8.75 5.30
C LYS A 29 -7.71 10.04 6.05
N LYS A 30 -8.35 9.96 7.21
CA LYS A 30 -8.63 11.14 8.05
C LYS A 30 -7.35 11.88 8.45
N ALA A 31 -6.27 11.17 8.76
CA ALA A 31 -4.99 11.78 9.11
C ALA A 31 -4.36 12.53 7.93
N ILE A 32 -4.33 11.89 6.76
CA ILE A 32 -3.73 12.44 5.54
C ILE A 32 -4.56 13.61 4.98
N ASP A 33 -5.88 13.46 4.93
CA ASP A 33 -6.82 14.52 4.51
C ASP A 33 -6.82 15.70 5.49
N GLY A 34 -6.50 15.44 6.77
CA GLY A 34 -6.24 16.44 7.81
C GLY A 34 -4.89 17.17 7.67
N GLY A 35 -4.09 16.83 6.65
CA GLY A 35 -2.86 17.53 6.30
C GLY A 35 -1.57 16.86 6.78
N MET A 36 -1.63 15.69 7.42
CA MET A 36 -0.41 14.96 7.83
C MET A 36 0.28 14.35 6.61
N LYS A 37 1.57 14.65 6.45
CA LYS A 37 2.37 14.22 5.30
C LYS A 37 3.60 13.48 5.78
N GLU A 38 3.41 12.22 6.14
CA GLU A 38 4.48 11.34 6.59
C GLU A 38 4.50 10.07 5.74
N THR A 39 5.66 9.70 5.23
CA THR A 39 5.86 8.50 4.41
C THR A 39 5.26 7.25 5.05
N GLU A 40 5.39 7.15 6.38
CA GLU A 40 4.83 6.05 7.18
C GLU A 40 3.32 5.91 7.12
N LEU A 41 2.59 7.02 6.99
CA LEU A 41 1.13 7.00 6.86
C LEU A 41 0.72 6.56 5.45
N TYR A 42 1.49 6.96 4.44
CA TYR A 42 1.17 6.68 3.04
C TYR A 42 1.33 5.21 2.66
N TRP A 43 2.42 4.54 3.05
CA TRP A 43 2.54 3.10 2.76
C TRP A 43 1.56 2.27 3.59
N ARG A 44 1.23 2.69 4.82
CA ARG A 44 0.18 2.06 5.62
C ARG A 44 -1.19 2.23 4.98
N LEU A 45 -1.47 3.38 4.36
CA LEU A 45 -2.70 3.58 3.58
C LEU A 45 -2.73 2.65 2.36
N ALA A 46 -1.61 2.50 1.64
CA ALA A 46 -1.52 1.56 0.53
C ALA A 46 -1.81 0.11 0.96
N ARG A 47 -1.28 -0.32 2.12
CA ARG A 47 -1.61 -1.61 2.74
C ARG A 47 -3.10 -1.72 3.08
N ALA A 48 -3.68 -0.70 3.71
CA ALA A 48 -5.09 -0.69 4.09
C ALA A 48 -6.02 -0.73 2.87
N CYS A 49 -5.65 -0.06 1.77
CA CYS A 49 -6.37 -0.14 0.50
C CYS A 49 -6.41 -1.58 -0.05
N ARG A 50 -5.29 -2.31 0.03
CA ARG A 50 -5.30 -3.75 -0.32
C ARG A 50 -6.23 -4.52 0.61
N GLY A 51 -6.24 -4.23 1.91
CA GLY A 51 -7.18 -4.80 2.87
C GLY A 51 -8.63 -4.62 2.41
N MET A 52 -9.03 -3.36 2.18
CA MET A 52 -10.36 -2.99 1.67
C MET A 52 -10.74 -3.70 0.37
N ALA A 53 -9.81 -3.83 -0.58
CA ALA A 53 -10.05 -4.51 -1.85
C ALA A 53 -10.24 -6.04 -1.71
N LEU A 54 -9.71 -6.64 -0.64
CA LEU A 54 -9.74 -8.08 -0.40
C LEU A 54 -10.81 -8.50 0.61
N LEU A 55 -11.52 -7.54 1.21
CA LEU A 55 -12.66 -7.81 2.09
C LEU A 55 -13.74 -8.65 1.37
N PRO A 56 -14.38 -9.63 2.06
CA PRO A 56 -15.45 -10.46 1.49
C PRO A 56 -16.65 -9.67 0.97
N GLU A 57 -16.94 -8.53 1.57
CA GLU A 57 -18.03 -7.62 1.18
C GLU A 57 -17.75 -6.82 -0.09
N THR A 58 -16.48 -6.55 -0.42
CA THR A 58 -16.07 -5.82 -1.61
C THR A 58 -16.17 -6.73 -2.82
N LYS A 59 -17.37 -6.89 -3.38
CA LYS A 59 -17.63 -7.84 -4.48
C LYS A 59 -17.43 -7.23 -5.87
N ASP A 60 -17.62 -5.92 -5.99
CA ASP A 60 -17.53 -5.22 -7.26
C ASP A 60 -16.08 -5.13 -7.75
N LEU A 61 -15.84 -5.55 -9.00
CA LEU A 61 -14.49 -5.58 -9.56
C LEU A 61 -13.91 -4.18 -9.79
N GLN A 62 -14.77 -3.21 -10.12
CA GLN A 62 -14.34 -1.84 -10.33
C GLN A 62 -13.99 -1.17 -8.99
N GLU A 63 -14.77 -1.42 -7.94
CA GLU A 63 -14.48 -0.98 -6.58
C GLU A 63 -13.14 -1.53 -6.08
N ARG A 64 -12.89 -2.84 -6.26
CA ARG A 64 -11.58 -3.44 -5.95
C ARG A 64 -10.44 -2.74 -6.69
N LYS A 65 -10.63 -2.47 -7.99
CA LYS A 65 -9.64 -1.77 -8.82
C LYS A 65 -9.37 -0.36 -8.29
N ASN A 66 -10.41 0.36 -7.89
CA ASN A 66 -10.28 1.71 -7.34
C ASN A 66 -9.43 1.73 -6.06
N TYR A 67 -9.64 0.78 -5.15
CA TYR A 67 -8.79 0.65 -3.96
C TYR A 67 -7.33 0.38 -4.32
N PHE A 68 -7.03 -0.49 -5.30
CA PHE A 68 -5.63 -0.72 -5.70
C PHE A 68 -4.99 0.52 -6.34
N GLU A 69 -5.73 1.28 -7.16
CA GLU A 69 -5.26 2.54 -7.73
C GLU A 69 -5.04 3.62 -6.65
N GLU A 70 -5.91 3.67 -5.64
CA GLU A 70 -5.72 4.53 -4.48
C GLU A 70 -4.47 4.14 -3.68
N GLY A 71 -4.26 2.85 -3.43
CA GLY A 71 -3.06 2.37 -2.76
C GLY A 71 -1.77 2.68 -3.52
N MET A 72 -1.79 2.54 -4.86
CA MET A 72 -0.68 2.97 -5.71
C MET A 72 -0.43 4.48 -5.63
N SER A 73 -1.49 5.29 -5.60
CA SER A 73 -1.40 6.74 -5.49
C SER A 73 -0.87 7.18 -4.13
N ALA A 74 -1.31 6.55 -3.06
CA ALA A 74 -0.80 6.76 -1.70
C ALA A 74 0.70 6.43 -1.62
N ALA A 75 1.11 5.25 -2.11
CA ALA A 75 2.53 4.87 -2.13
C ALA A 75 3.39 5.86 -2.92
N LYS A 76 2.91 6.35 -4.08
CA LYS A 76 3.58 7.42 -4.85
C LYS A 76 3.69 8.73 -4.08
N ALA A 77 2.65 9.13 -3.35
CA ALA A 77 2.70 10.32 -2.49
C ALA A 77 3.74 10.16 -1.37
N GLY A 78 3.84 8.98 -0.76
CA GLY A 78 4.91 8.68 0.21
C GLY A 78 6.31 8.73 -0.41
N MET A 79 6.49 8.22 -1.64
CA MET A 79 7.75 8.32 -2.38
C MET A 79 8.11 9.76 -2.77
N ALA A 80 7.14 10.66 -2.93
CA ALA A 80 7.43 12.07 -3.17
C ALA A 80 8.04 12.77 -1.94
N ILE A 81 7.88 12.20 -0.74
CA ILE A 81 8.50 12.67 0.51
C ILE A 81 9.85 12.00 0.71
N ASN A 82 9.91 10.68 0.54
CA ASN A 82 11.13 9.88 0.63
C ASN A 82 11.17 8.87 -0.53
N ASP A 83 11.92 9.20 -1.59
CA ASP A 83 11.94 8.43 -2.84
C ASP A 83 12.48 7.00 -2.68
N ASN A 84 13.25 6.76 -1.63
CA ASN A 84 13.93 5.52 -1.31
C ASN A 84 13.27 4.75 -0.16
N ASP A 85 12.07 5.15 0.26
CA ASP A 85 11.34 4.40 1.28
C ASP A 85 11.04 2.98 0.78
N PRO A 86 11.57 1.93 1.44
CA PRO A 86 11.40 0.56 0.97
C PRO A 86 9.93 0.15 1.00
N LYS A 87 9.17 0.53 2.04
CA LYS A 87 7.77 0.14 2.20
C LYS A 87 6.89 0.79 1.13
N CYS A 88 7.08 2.07 0.81
CA CYS A 88 6.34 2.70 -0.28
C CYS A 88 6.62 2.01 -1.62
N ASN A 89 7.87 1.68 -1.93
CA ASN A 89 8.23 0.95 -3.15
C ASN A 89 7.56 -0.43 -3.20
N SER A 90 7.62 -1.17 -2.09
CA SER A 90 7.01 -2.50 -1.98
C SER A 90 5.50 -2.46 -2.13
N TRP A 91 4.82 -1.57 -1.41
CA TRP A 91 3.37 -1.47 -1.43
C TRP A 91 2.83 -0.92 -2.76
N TYR A 92 3.59 -0.06 -3.44
CA TYR A 92 3.27 0.33 -4.82
C TYR A 92 3.23 -0.89 -5.74
N ALA A 93 4.30 -1.70 -5.74
CA ALA A 93 4.40 -2.89 -6.59
C ALA A 93 3.36 -3.96 -6.22
N ILE A 94 3.06 -4.14 -4.93
CA ILE A 94 1.99 -5.04 -4.47
C ILE A 94 0.63 -4.60 -5.02
N CYS A 95 0.27 -3.32 -4.89
CA CYS A 95 -1.01 -2.82 -5.40
C CYS A 95 -1.08 -2.93 -6.94
N LEU A 96 0.02 -2.61 -7.63
CA LEU A 96 0.13 -2.78 -9.08
C LEU A 96 -0.08 -4.24 -9.51
N ASN A 97 0.45 -5.20 -8.76
CA ASN A 97 0.25 -6.63 -9.03
C ASN A 97 -1.23 -7.01 -9.00
N TYR A 98 -1.97 -6.60 -7.97
CA TYR A 98 -3.40 -6.90 -7.88
C TYR A 98 -4.22 -6.18 -8.96
N ARG A 99 -3.97 -4.89 -9.19
CA ARG A 99 -4.62 -4.10 -10.25
C ARG A 99 -4.41 -4.73 -11.62
N SER A 100 -3.20 -5.19 -11.90
CA SER A 100 -2.81 -5.78 -13.18
C SER A 100 -3.59 -7.05 -13.51
N LYS A 101 -4.21 -7.73 -12.55
CA LYS A 101 -5.05 -8.92 -12.82
C LYS A 101 -6.23 -8.62 -13.75
N SER A 102 -6.70 -7.38 -13.75
CA SER A 102 -7.76 -6.90 -14.67
C SER A 102 -7.24 -6.46 -16.04
N ASP A 103 -5.92 -6.38 -16.21
CA ASP A 103 -5.29 -5.94 -17.46
C ASP A 103 -5.10 -7.11 -18.44
N GLY A 104 -5.01 -6.79 -19.74
CA GLY A 104 -4.60 -7.73 -20.78
C GLY A 104 -3.16 -8.23 -20.61
N VAL A 105 -2.84 -9.39 -21.21
CA VAL A 105 -1.56 -10.09 -21.05
C VAL A 105 -0.36 -9.18 -21.29
N ASP A 106 -0.35 -8.42 -22.39
CA ASP A 106 0.76 -7.54 -22.74
C ASP A 106 1.04 -6.48 -21.67
N GLN A 107 -0.03 -5.91 -21.11
CA GLN A 107 0.09 -4.90 -20.07
C GLN A 107 0.57 -5.52 -18.76
N ARG A 108 0.13 -6.74 -18.43
CA ARG A 108 0.65 -7.48 -17.27
C ARG A 108 2.14 -7.76 -17.37
N ILE A 109 2.63 -8.10 -18.57
CA ILE A 109 4.07 -8.29 -18.82
C ILE A 109 4.82 -6.98 -18.59
N LYS A 110 4.35 -5.86 -19.13
CA LYS A 110 4.99 -4.55 -18.89
C LYS A 110 5.00 -4.19 -17.40
N ASN A 111 3.88 -4.41 -16.72
CA ASN A 111 3.76 -4.09 -15.30
C ASN A 111 4.67 -4.99 -14.44
N SER A 112 4.93 -6.24 -14.81
CA SER A 112 5.79 -7.12 -14.00
C SER A 112 7.24 -6.63 -13.94
N TYR A 113 7.77 -6.05 -15.02
CA TYR A 113 9.07 -5.39 -15.00
C TYR A 113 9.09 -4.21 -14.03
N ILE A 114 8.04 -3.38 -14.06
CA ILE A 114 7.89 -2.24 -13.13
C ILE A 114 7.83 -2.73 -11.68
N MET A 115 7.03 -3.75 -11.38
CA MET A 115 6.91 -4.32 -10.04
C MET A 115 8.26 -4.83 -9.54
N ARG A 116 8.99 -5.58 -10.37
CA ARG A 116 10.30 -6.13 -10.05
C ARG A 116 11.29 -5.02 -9.70
N ASP A 117 11.34 -3.96 -10.49
CA ASP A 117 12.28 -2.86 -10.26
C ASP A 117 12.01 -2.14 -8.92
N HIS A 118 10.74 -1.93 -8.58
CA HIS A 118 10.36 -1.39 -7.26
C HIS A 118 10.70 -2.32 -6.10
N TRP A 119 10.41 -3.64 -6.22
CA TRP A 119 10.76 -4.59 -5.17
C TRP A 119 12.27 -4.73 -4.99
N LEU A 120 13.05 -4.77 -6.08
CA LEU A 120 14.50 -4.77 -6.00
C LEU A 120 15.04 -3.49 -5.35
N LYS A 121 14.43 -2.33 -5.62
CA LYS A 121 14.78 -1.07 -4.94
C LYS A 121 14.52 -1.18 -3.43
N ALA A 122 13.38 -1.73 -3.03
CA ALA A 122 13.04 -1.94 -1.62
C ALA A 122 14.00 -2.92 -0.93
N LEU A 123 14.29 -4.07 -1.54
CA LEU A 123 15.17 -5.09 -0.97
C LEU A 123 16.64 -4.64 -0.86
N ARG A 124 17.09 -3.64 -1.63
CA ARG A 124 18.42 -3.05 -1.43
C ARG A 124 18.52 -2.31 -0.09
N VAL A 125 17.41 -1.80 0.42
CA VAL A 125 17.34 -1.04 1.68
C VAL A 125 16.91 -1.93 2.83
N GLU A 126 15.91 -2.78 2.62
CA GLU A 126 15.38 -3.73 3.60
C GLU A 126 15.35 -5.15 3.03
N PRO A 127 16.49 -5.87 3.03
CA PRO A 127 16.63 -7.17 2.36
C PRO A 127 15.76 -8.29 2.94
N THR A 128 15.27 -8.12 4.17
CA THR A 128 14.50 -9.11 4.91
C THR A 128 13.01 -8.77 4.98
N ASP A 129 12.52 -7.82 4.18
CA ASP A 129 11.10 -7.48 4.17
C ASP A 129 10.24 -8.65 3.66
N PHE A 130 9.52 -9.28 4.60
CA PHE A 130 8.70 -10.46 4.32
C PHE A 130 7.64 -10.20 3.24
N ALA A 131 6.97 -9.05 3.28
CA ALA A 131 5.90 -8.73 2.32
C ALA A 131 6.43 -8.65 0.88
N THR A 132 7.62 -8.07 0.71
CA THR A 132 8.30 -7.96 -0.59
C THR A 132 8.77 -9.33 -1.09
N LEU A 133 9.47 -10.09 -0.26
CA LEU A 133 9.98 -11.43 -0.62
C LEU A 133 8.82 -12.36 -1.02
N HIS A 134 7.79 -12.43 -0.18
CA HIS A 134 6.58 -13.21 -0.47
C HIS A 134 5.91 -12.79 -1.79
N SER A 135 5.86 -11.48 -2.07
CA SER A 135 5.27 -10.96 -3.32
C SER A 135 6.11 -11.25 -4.57
N MET A 136 7.44 -11.40 -4.41
CA MET A 136 8.34 -11.85 -5.47
C MET A 136 8.34 -13.38 -5.66
N GLY A 137 7.82 -14.14 -4.69
CA GLY A 137 7.83 -15.60 -4.69
C GLY A 137 9.19 -16.20 -4.33
N VAL A 138 9.97 -15.50 -3.49
CA VAL A 138 11.31 -15.91 -3.01
C VAL A 138 11.27 -16.16 -1.51
#